data_AF-A0A978T916-F1
#
_entry.id   AF-A0A978T916-F1
#
_cell.length_a   1.000
_cell.length_b   1.000
_cell.length_c   1.000
_cell.angle_alpha   90.00
_cell.angle_beta   90.00
_cell.angle_gamma   90.00
#
_symmetry.space_group_name_H-M   'P 1'
#
loop_
_entity.id
_entity.type
_entity.pdbx_description
1 polymer ?
#
loop_
_entity_poly.entity_id
_entity_poly.type
_entity_poly.pdbx_seq_one_letter_code
_entity_poly.pdbx_strand_id
1 'polypeptide(L)' 'GRGIPADKLELIFEQFQQVDASDARQRGGTGLGLAIAKRIVEQHQGHIWVDSQLGQGSTFYIALPIQGGEPDD' A
#
# COMPACT_ATOMS: atom_id res chain seq x y z
N GLY A 1 -13.25 0.42 -5.68
CA GLY A 1 -13.41 0.78 -4.25
C GLY A 1 -13.65 2.27 -4.12
N ARG A 2 -13.75 2.82 -2.90
CA ARG A 2 -14.06 4.26 -2.69
C ARG A 2 -12.90 5.23 -2.91
N GLY A 3 -11.70 4.74 -3.17
CA GLY A 3 -10.49 5.56 -3.21
C GLY A 3 -10.02 6.02 -1.83
N ILE A 4 -8.88 6.74 -1.80
CA ILE A 4 -8.19 7.19 -0.59
C ILE A 4 -7.96 8.70 -0.72
N PRO A 5 -8.27 9.50 0.32
CA PRO A 5 -7.95 10.92 0.36
C PRO A 5 -6.44 11.18 0.25
N ALA A 6 -6.05 12.29 -0.39
CA ALA A 6 -4.65 12.62 -0.64
C ALA A 6 -3.82 12.74 0.65
N ASP A 7 -4.41 13.26 1.73
CA ASP A 7 -3.79 13.41 3.05
C ASP A 7 -3.60 12.07 3.81
N LYS A 8 -4.10 10.97 3.25
CA LYS A 8 -4.00 9.62 3.84
C LYS A 8 -3.09 8.68 3.07
N LEU A 9 -2.61 9.06 1.88
CA LEU A 9 -1.89 8.14 0.98
C LEU A 9 -0.62 7.54 1.59
N GLU A 10 0.10 8.31 2.42
CA GLU A 10 1.27 7.79 3.13
C GLU A 10 0.88 7.01 4.39
N LEU A 11 -0.10 7.52 5.13
CA LEU A 11 -0.54 6.97 6.42
C LEU A 11 -1.12 5.56 6.30
N ILE A 12 -1.72 5.18 5.18
CA ILE A 12 -2.31 3.84 5.01
C ILE A 12 -1.29 2.69 5.15
N PHE A 13 0.01 2.97 5.05
CA PHE A 13 1.07 1.98 5.23
C PHE A 13 1.59 1.91 6.66
N GLU A 14 1.10 2.74 7.58
CA GLU A 14 1.41 2.64 9.00
C GLU A 14 0.49 1.63 9.70
N GLN A 15 0.98 1.06 10.80
CA GLN A 15 0.22 0.08 11.58
C GLN A 15 -1.01 0.74 12.22
N PHE A 16 -2.13 0.02 12.21
CA PHE A 16 -3.40 0.45 12.81
C PHE A 16 -4.04 1.68 12.16
N GLN A 17 -3.53 2.14 11.01
CA GLN A 17 -4.18 3.18 10.25
C GLN A 17 -5.33 2.63 9.40
N GLN A 18 -6.46 3.35 9.43
CA GLN A 18 -7.62 3.07 8.60
C GLN A 18 -8.10 4.40 8.01
N VAL A 19 -8.39 4.40 6.71
CA VAL A 19 -8.84 5.60 5.99
C VAL A 19 -10.14 6.17 6.58
N ASP A 20 -10.95 5.33 7.22
CA ASP A 20 -12.16 5.77 7.91
C ASP A 20 -12.48 4.84 9.09
N ALA A 21 -12.75 5.43 10.25
CA ALA A 21 -13.12 4.69 11.46
C ALA A 21 -14.49 3.98 11.32
N SER A 22 -15.33 4.43 10.39
CA SER A 22 -16.61 3.79 10.11
C SER A 22 -16.46 2.48 9.31
N ASP A 23 -15.40 2.33 8.51
CA ASP A 23 -15.05 1.08 7.79
C ASP A 23 -14.58 -0.03 8.76
N ALA A 24 -13.89 0.34 9.85
CA ALA A 24 -13.42 -0.59 10.87
C ALA A 24 -14.56 -1.43 11.47
N ARG A 25 -15.71 -0.77 11.64
CA ARG A 25 -16.90 -1.34 12.29
C ARG A 25 -17.78 -2.15 11.33
N GLN A 26 -17.70 -1.89 10.02
CA GLN A 26 -18.49 -2.60 9.00
C GLN A 26 -17.73 -3.71 8.27
N ARG A 27 -16.41 -3.58 8.08
CA ARG A 27 -15.64 -4.47 7.20
C ARG A 27 -14.53 -5.26 7.87
N GLY A 28 -14.24 -4.99 9.16
CA GLY A 28 -13.33 -5.80 9.96
C GLY A 28 -11.89 -5.78 9.43
N GLY A 29 -11.04 -4.96 10.03
CA GLY A 29 -9.62 -4.94 9.71
C GLY A 29 -8.84 -4.20 10.79
N THR A 30 -7.67 -4.70 11.16
CA THR A 30 -6.80 -4.08 12.17
C THR A 30 -5.94 -2.96 11.62
N GLY A 31 -5.99 -2.69 10.30
CA GLY A 31 -5.08 -1.75 9.65
C GLY A 31 -3.64 -2.28 9.52
N LEU A 32 -3.42 -3.59 9.67
CA LEU A 32 -2.06 -4.17 9.61
C LEU A 32 -1.63 -4.64 8.21
N GLY A 33 -2.58 -4.92 7.31
CA GLY A 33 -2.27 -5.57 6.02
C GLY A 33 -1.27 -4.79 5.14
N LEU A 34 -1.50 -3.49 4.94
CA LEU A 34 -0.60 -2.65 4.15
C LEU A 34 0.73 -2.38 4.84
N ALA A 35 0.74 -2.27 6.17
CA ALA A 35 1.98 -2.14 6.94
C ALA A 35 2.87 -3.38 6.81
N ILE A 36 2.26 -4.58 6.85
CA ILE A 36 2.97 -5.85 6.61
C ILE A 36 3.48 -5.91 5.16
N ALA A 37 2.64 -5.56 4.18
CA ALA A 37 3.03 -5.54 2.77
C ALA A 37 4.22 -4.61 2.52
N LYS A 38 4.21 -3.39 3.07
CA LYS A 38 5.33 -2.46 3.00
C LYS A 38 6.60 -3.06 3.57
N ARG A 39 6.53 -3.65 4.76
CA ARG A 39 7.70 -4.28 5.39
C ARG A 39 8.26 -5.44 4.57
N ILE A 40 7.40 -6.26 3.96
CA ILE A 40 7.83 -7.35 3.06
C ILE A 40 8.55 -6.78 1.84
N VAL A 41 7.96 -5.78 1.17
CA VAL A 41 8.55 -5.15 -0.02
C VAL A 41 9.89 -4.50 0.30
N GLU A 42 9.97 -3.74 1.40
CA GLU A 42 11.22 -3.10 1.86
C GLU A 42 12.30 -4.12 2.24
N GLN A 43 11.94 -5.26 2.84
CA GLN A 43 12.87 -6.35 3.11
C GLN A 43 13.46 -6.97 1.83
N HIS A 44 12.71 -6.91 0.72
CA HIS A 44 13.19 -7.30 -0.61
C HIS A 44 13.86 -6.13 -1.35
N GLN A 45 14.24 -5.06 -0.65
CA GLN A 45 14.86 -3.86 -1.23
C GLN A 45 13.99 -3.18 -2.29
N GLY A 46 12.68 -3.41 -2.23
CA GLY A 46 11.71 -2.84 -3.15
C GLY A 46 11.07 -1.56 -2.65
N HIS A 47 10.12 -1.08 -3.43
CA HIS A 47 9.29 0.07 -3.13
C HIS A 47 7.81 -0.24 -3.36
N ILE A 48 6.93 0.29 -2.51
CA ILE A 48 5.47 0.20 -2.65
C ILE A 48 4.86 1.59 -2.52
N TRP A 49 3.92 1.91 -3.40
CA TRP A 49 3.19 3.17 -3.37
C TRP A 49 1.77 2.98 -3.93
N VAL A 50 0.97 4.05 -3.89
CA VAL A 50 -0.41 4.03 -4.35
C VAL A 50 -0.73 5.30 -5.12
N ASP A 51 -1.43 5.15 -6.24
CA ASP A 51 -2.16 6.25 -6.86
C ASP A 51 -3.64 6.05 -6.55
N SER A 52 -4.28 7.06 -5.97
CA SER A 52 -5.68 6.96 -5.62
C SER A 52 -6.38 8.29 -5.74
N GLN A 53 -7.64 8.22 -6.18
CA GLN A 53 -8.55 9.35 -6.17
C GLN A 53 -9.85 8.96 -5.47
N LEU A 54 -10.26 9.79 -4.52
CA LEU A 54 -11.52 9.61 -3.79
C LEU A 54 -12.70 9.53 -4.77
N GLY A 55 -13.57 8.54 -4.56
CA GLY A 55 -14.70 8.22 -5.42
C GLY A 55 -14.35 7.43 -6.69
N GLN A 56 -13.07 7.34 -7.09
CA GLN A 56 -12.66 6.66 -8.32
C GLN A 56 -11.95 5.32 -8.07
N GLY A 57 -11.24 5.19 -6.95
CA GLY A 57 -10.53 3.96 -6.58
C GLY A 57 -9.06 4.18 -6.31
N SER A 58 -8.31 3.07 -6.26
CA SER A 58 -6.89 3.04 -5.90
C SER A 58 -6.18 1.98 -6.72
N THR A 59 -4.96 2.31 -7.18
CA THR A 59 -4.02 1.40 -7.81
C THR A 59 -2.77 1.35 -6.95
N PHE A 60 -2.38 0.14 -6.53
CA PHE A 60 -1.17 -0.07 -5.75
C PHE A 60 -0.07 -0.61 -6.66
N TYR A 61 1.13 -0.09 -6.49
CA TYR A 61 2.29 -0.44 -7.29
C TYR A 61 3.39 -1.00 -6.39
N ILE A 62 4.10 -1.99 -6.89
CA ILE A 62 5.26 -2.59 -6.22
C ILE A 62 6.39 -2.67 -7.25
N ALA A 63 7.56 -2.17 -6.88
CA ALA A 63 8.80 -2.35 -7.62
C ALA A 63 9.76 -3.19 -6.78
N LEU A 64 10.34 -4.23 -7.39
CA LEU A 64 11.35 -5.08 -6.77
C LEU A 64 12.60 -5.09 -7.65
N PRO A 65 13.81 -5.07 -7.07
CA PRO A 65 15.03 -5.28 -7.84
C PRO A 65 15.06 -6.72 -8.38
N ILE A 66 15.54 -6.86 -9.62
CA ILE A 66 15.85 -8.17 -10.20
C ILE A 66 17.27 -8.56 -9.79
N GLN A 67 17.47 -9.79 -9.31
CA GLN A 67 18.79 -10.28 -8.94
C GLN A 67 19.41 -10.97 -10.17
N GLY A 68 20.56 -10.48 -10.64
CA GLY A 68 21.34 -11.14 -11.70
C GLY A 68 20.92 -10.86 -13.14
N GLY A 69 20.28 -9.72 -13.42
CA GLY A 69 20.13 -9.23 -14.79
C GLY A 69 21.47 -8.71 -15.32
N GLU A 70 22.43 -9.60 -15.58
CA GLU A 70 23.40 -9.28 -16.63
C GLU A 70 22.56 -9.08 -17.90
N PRO A 71 22.75 -7.97 -18.64
CA PRO A 71 22.15 -7.88 -19.95
C PRO A 71 22.67 -9.08 -20.75
N ASP A 72 21.77 -9.88 -21.33
CA ASP A 72 22.15 -10.85 -22.35
C ASP A 72 22.87 -10.05 -23.45
N ASP A 73 24.20 -10.13 -23.47
CA ASP A 73 25.10 -9.51 -24.46
C ASP A 73 25.03 -10.27 -25.80
#